data_AF-A0A3S4M1R4-F1
#
_entry.id   AF-A0A3S4M1R4-F1
#
_cell.length_a   1.000
_cell.length_b   1.000
_cell.length_c   1.000
_cell.angle_alpha   90.00
_cell.angle_beta   90.00
_cell.angle_gamma   90.00
#
_symmetry.space_group_name_H-M   'P 1'
#
loop_
_entity.id
_entity.type
_entity.pdbx_description
1 polymer ?
#
loop_
_entity_poly.entity_id
_entity_poly.type
_entity_poly.pdbx_seq_one_letter_code
_entity_poly.pdbx_strand_id
1 'polypeptide(L)'
;MERIVLYVLALLPLLSIVSLLLLAILLFPITLLPNSILPVAPIYIVELILGILLALYGFRLRRLQIDNKLQIIYWILLGVSAGVLLLLKYRLIILFQPILPIVYLALFEQRFQAIKKFFQKSIGVFAFFNLFDTLFIGLCFLIKNNVNYIENVLSSFFEIFNELHLSQKVFETTVIILISLLLFIFLPLLKGSISVWIYKRQNEISVQSGKVLWNSYLEAYFGSTISVLMYLSLLLQVNDLSFSTVFTLFLPMSINICFWMQVYENINRGGEDKESEISKWTLIGTALFILFLLDQIESDLIGIFMWFLPIFIPSFIGGINLQQSREKYSKFTKTLKLKKHLHWLQIVSFNTLFILNVLSSLFTKKIIKNNEIVEINTLKDAIANAINYMLSMINKSTSPNFVSNILATTIIIVFSYSFAQWMSKKIIKRLKRYYLDSSKGYFN
;
A
#
# COMPACT_ATOMS: atom_id res chain seq x y z
N MET A 1 11.28 15.34 30.84
CA MET A 1 9.85 15.08 30.55
C MET A 1 9.56 14.98 29.05
N GLU A 2 10.12 15.85 28.20
CA GLU A 2 9.89 15.87 26.74
C GLU A 2 10.03 14.50 26.04
N ARG A 3 11.10 13.74 26.34
CA ARG A 3 11.28 12.40 25.75
C ARG A 3 10.13 11.47 26.10
N ILE A 4 9.68 11.43 27.35
CA ILE A 4 8.60 10.52 27.78
C ILE A 4 7.31 10.86 27.05
N VAL A 5 6.97 12.14 26.95
CA VAL A 5 5.78 12.61 26.21
C VAL A 5 5.84 12.18 24.75
N LEU A 6 7.01 12.32 24.12
CA LEU A 6 7.23 11.92 22.73
C LEU A 6 7.07 10.40 22.53
N TYR A 7 7.59 9.59 23.46
CA TYR A 7 7.40 8.13 23.42
C TYR A 7 5.94 7.71 23.60
N VAL A 8 5.23 8.33 24.54
CA VAL A 8 3.80 8.07 24.76
C VAL A 8 3.01 8.44 23.52
N LEU A 9 3.23 9.64 22.97
CA LEU A 9 2.51 10.12 21.80
C LEU A 9 2.77 9.24 20.56
N ALA A 10 4.00 8.77 20.37
CA ALA A 10 4.37 7.89 19.27
C ALA A 10 3.78 6.48 19.37
N LEU A 11 3.77 5.89 20.57
CA LEU A 11 3.48 4.46 20.75
C LEU A 11 2.06 4.16 21.27
N LEU A 12 1.36 5.12 21.85
CA LEU A 12 0.05 4.89 22.47
C LEU A 12 -0.99 4.29 21.50
N PRO A 13 -1.18 4.80 20.26
CA PRO A 13 -2.14 4.20 19.32
C PRO A 13 -1.78 2.76 18.99
N LEU A 14 -0.50 2.50 18.69
CA LEU A 14 0.00 1.15 18.37
C LEU A 14 -0.20 0.19 19.54
N LEU A 15 0.24 0.56 20.73
CA LEU A 15 0.16 -0.30 21.92
C LEU A 15 -1.29 -0.64 22.24
N SER A 16 -2.20 0.32 22.08
CA SER A 16 -3.64 0.11 22.28
C SER A 16 -4.21 -0.93 21.31
N ILE A 17 -3.76 -0.93 20.05
CA ILE A 17 -4.24 -1.86 19.03
C ILE A 17 -3.64 -3.24 19.14
N VAL A 18 -2.33 -3.34 19.38
CA VAL A 18 -1.69 -4.63 19.63
C VAL A 18 -2.33 -5.29 20.85
N SER A 19 -2.63 -4.49 21.88
CA SER A 19 -3.33 -4.95 23.07
C SER A 19 -4.75 -5.46 22.75
N LEU A 20 -5.51 -4.73 21.93
CA LEU A 20 -6.84 -5.13 21.49
C LEU A 20 -6.82 -6.40 20.63
N LEU A 21 -5.86 -6.53 19.71
CA LEU A 21 -5.70 -7.73 18.88
C LEU A 21 -5.40 -8.96 19.73
N LEU A 22 -4.52 -8.81 20.73
CA LEU A 22 -4.20 -9.90 21.65
C LEU A 22 -5.44 -10.30 22.47
N LEU A 23 -6.21 -9.30 22.92
CA LEU A 23 -7.48 -9.54 23.62
C LEU A 23 -8.51 -10.23 22.72
N ALA A 24 -8.63 -9.80 21.47
CA ALA A 24 -9.57 -10.37 20.50
C ALA A 24 -9.26 -11.84 20.21
N ILE A 25 -7.98 -12.21 20.10
CA ILE A 25 -7.54 -13.60 19.94
C ILE A 25 -7.97 -14.47 21.13
N LEU A 26 -7.95 -13.91 22.34
CA LEU A 26 -8.39 -14.63 23.56
C LEU A 26 -9.91 -14.67 23.70
N LEU A 27 -10.61 -13.58 23.38
CA LEU A 27 -12.06 -13.46 23.48
C LEU A 27 -12.79 -14.31 22.44
N PHE A 28 -12.33 -14.29 21.19
CA PHE A 28 -13.04 -14.88 20.06
C PHE A 28 -13.39 -16.37 20.28
N PRO A 29 -12.46 -17.26 20.69
CA PRO A 29 -12.79 -18.66 20.95
C PRO A 29 -13.82 -18.84 22.08
N ILE A 30 -13.75 -18.00 23.12
CA ILE A 30 -14.62 -18.11 24.30
C ILE A 30 -16.04 -17.62 23.96
N THR A 31 -16.15 -16.60 23.10
CA THR A 31 -17.45 -16.11 22.61
C THR A 31 -18.17 -17.07 21.67
N LEU A 32 -17.48 -18.08 21.11
CA LEU A 32 -18.12 -19.12 20.30
C LEU A 32 -18.82 -20.20 21.14
N LEU A 33 -18.55 -20.26 22.45
CA LEU A 33 -19.18 -21.22 23.34
C LEU A 33 -20.58 -20.75 23.73
N PRO A 34 -21.62 -21.60 23.62
CA PRO A 34 -22.98 -21.22 23.97
C PRO A 34 -23.10 -20.96 25.49
N ASN A 35 -23.97 -20.01 25.84
CA ASN A 35 -24.24 -19.63 27.24
C ASN A 35 -24.73 -20.79 28.13
N SER A 36 -25.19 -21.90 27.53
CA SER A 36 -25.55 -23.12 28.24
C SER A 36 -24.36 -23.87 28.83
N ILE A 37 -23.15 -23.68 28.29
CA ILE A 37 -21.89 -24.31 28.74
C ILE A 37 -21.14 -23.37 29.68
N LEU A 38 -21.19 -22.05 29.43
CA LEU A 38 -20.53 -21.03 30.25
C LEU A 38 -21.56 -19.99 30.75
N PRO A 39 -22.04 -20.10 32.01
CA PRO A 39 -22.96 -19.13 32.59
C PRO A 39 -22.29 -17.81 32.99
N VAL A 40 -20.96 -17.72 32.84
CA VAL A 40 -20.15 -16.54 33.16
C VAL A 40 -19.85 -15.77 31.88
N ALA A 41 -19.93 -14.44 31.93
CA ALA A 41 -19.61 -13.62 30.76
C ALA A 41 -18.16 -13.89 30.29
N PRO A 42 -17.94 -14.14 28.98
CA PRO A 42 -16.63 -14.48 28.40
C PRO A 42 -15.48 -13.56 28.82
N ILE A 43 -15.78 -12.29 29.07
CA ILE A 43 -14.80 -11.28 29.43
C ILE A 43 -14.08 -11.57 30.76
N TYR A 44 -14.78 -12.12 31.76
CA TYR A 44 -14.18 -12.46 33.06
C TYR A 44 -13.25 -13.67 32.95
N ILE A 45 -13.55 -14.60 32.03
CA ILE A 45 -12.72 -15.78 31.77
C ILE A 45 -11.40 -15.34 31.11
N VAL A 46 -11.49 -14.46 30.11
CA VAL A 46 -10.31 -13.86 29.45
C VAL A 46 -9.45 -13.10 30.45
N GLU A 47 -10.07 -12.35 31.35
CA GLU A 47 -9.38 -11.60 32.39
C GLU A 47 -8.62 -12.53 33.35
N LEU A 48 -9.23 -13.63 33.79
CA LEU A 48 -8.56 -14.62 34.63
C LEU A 48 -7.37 -15.26 33.91
N ILE A 49 -7.54 -15.63 32.64
CA ILE A 49 -6.46 -16.17 31.80
C ILE A 49 -5.33 -15.13 31.66
N LEU A 50 -5.65 -13.88 31.37
CA LEU A 50 -4.67 -12.79 31.28
C LEU A 50 -3.97 -12.55 32.60
N GLY A 51 -4.68 -12.53 33.72
CA GLY A 51 -4.11 -12.37 35.05
C GLY A 51 -3.08 -13.46 35.37
N ILE A 52 -3.40 -14.72 35.05
CA ILE A 52 -2.46 -15.84 35.19
C ILE A 52 -1.25 -15.66 34.28
N LEU A 53 -1.45 -15.34 33.00
CA LEU A 53 -0.37 -15.13 32.03
C LEU A 53 0.56 -13.98 32.44
N LEU A 54 0.00 -12.88 32.92
CA LEU A 54 0.72 -11.71 33.43
C LEU A 54 1.52 -12.07 34.69
N ALA A 55 0.93 -12.79 35.63
CA ALA A 55 1.63 -13.24 36.84
C ALA A 55 2.80 -14.18 36.50
N LEU A 56 2.59 -15.16 35.62
CA LEU A 56 3.63 -16.06 35.11
C LEU A 56 4.77 -15.30 34.43
N TYR A 57 4.43 -14.27 33.64
CA TYR A 57 5.42 -13.40 33.02
C TYR A 57 6.19 -12.57 34.06
N GLY A 58 5.52 -12.05 35.08
CA GLY A 58 6.14 -11.38 36.22
C GLY A 58 7.17 -12.24 36.95
N PHE A 59 6.89 -13.53 37.14
CA PHE A 59 7.88 -14.49 37.68
C PHE A 59 9.06 -14.69 36.74
N ARG A 60 8.84 -14.76 35.42
CA ARG A 60 9.92 -14.87 34.43
C ARG A 60 10.83 -13.64 34.43
N LEU A 61 10.31 -12.43 34.67
CA LEU A 61 11.12 -11.20 34.78
C LEU A 61 12.20 -11.31 35.87
N ARG A 62 11.92 -12.02 36.98
CA ARG A 62 12.92 -12.30 38.04
C ARG A 62 14.08 -13.16 37.52
N ARG A 63 13.81 -14.08 36.59
CA ARG A 63 14.82 -14.94 35.97
C ARG A 63 15.69 -14.20 34.94
N LEU A 64 15.19 -13.09 34.40
CA LEU A 64 15.89 -12.25 33.42
C LEU A 64 16.89 -11.27 34.05
N GLN A 65 17.13 -11.34 35.37
CA GLN A 65 18.09 -10.49 36.11
C GLN A 65 17.88 -8.97 35.91
N ILE A 66 16.62 -8.54 35.75
CA ILE A 66 16.24 -7.14 35.59
C ILE A 66 16.29 -6.42 36.94
N ASP A 67 16.59 -5.12 36.95
CA ASP A 67 16.56 -4.27 38.14
C ASP A 67 15.30 -4.48 39.01
N ASN A 68 15.51 -4.70 40.30
CA ASN A 68 14.44 -4.91 41.28
C ASN A 68 13.41 -3.77 41.28
N LYS A 69 13.82 -2.52 41.01
CA LYS A 69 12.92 -1.36 40.91
C LYS A 69 11.88 -1.53 39.79
N LEU A 70 12.29 -2.00 38.62
CA LEU A 70 11.40 -2.20 37.47
C LEU A 70 10.47 -3.40 37.73
N GLN A 71 10.95 -4.44 38.39
CA GLN A 71 10.11 -5.55 38.82
C GLN A 71 9.01 -5.07 39.78
N ILE A 72 9.35 -4.23 40.78
CA ILE A 72 8.37 -3.68 41.73
C ILE A 72 7.32 -2.84 40.98
N ILE A 73 7.74 -1.98 40.04
CA ILE A 73 6.84 -1.18 39.21
C ILE A 73 5.87 -2.08 38.41
N TYR A 74 6.37 -3.17 37.84
CA TYR A 74 5.54 -4.15 37.12
C TYR A 74 4.44 -4.74 38.02
N TRP A 75 4.79 -5.20 39.22
CA TRP A 75 3.83 -5.79 40.17
C TRP A 75 2.83 -4.76 40.69
N ILE A 76 3.24 -3.51 40.94
CA ILE A 76 2.34 -2.42 41.34
C ILE A 76 1.33 -2.14 40.21
N LEU A 77 1.79 -1.99 38.97
CA LEU A 77 0.91 -1.72 37.83
C LEU A 77 -0.07 -2.88 37.57
N LEU A 78 0.39 -4.12 37.73
CA LEU A 78 -0.47 -5.30 37.64
C LEU A 78 -1.53 -5.28 38.75
N GLY A 79 -1.13 -5.03 40.00
CA GLY A 79 -2.03 -4.94 41.15
C GLY A 79 -3.07 -3.83 41.01
N VAL A 80 -2.66 -2.64 40.54
CA VAL A 80 -3.57 -1.53 40.23
C VAL A 80 -4.55 -1.93 39.14
N SER A 81 -4.08 -2.56 38.06
CA SER A 81 -4.97 -3.00 36.97
C SER A 81 -6.01 -4.02 37.44
N ALA A 82 -5.63 -4.96 38.30
CA ALA A 82 -6.54 -5.95 38.88
C ALA A 82 -7.51 -5.34 39.91
N GLY A 83 -7.02 -4.44 40.78
CA GLY A 83 -7.85 -3.78 41.80
C GLY A 83 -8.91 -2.85 41.19
N VAL A 84 -8.55 -2.11 40.14
CA VAL A 84 -9.48 -1.24 39.40
C VAL A 84 -10.61 -2.05 38.74
N LEU A 85 -10.35 -3.29 38.30
CA LEU A 85 -11.36 -4.16 37.71
C LEU A 85 -12.33 -4.75 38.74
N LEU A 86 -11.80 -5.20 39.89
CA LEU A 86 -12.61 -5.71 40.98
C LEU A 86 -13.53 -4.65 41.58
N LEU A 87 -13.11 -3.37 41.59
CA LEU A 87 -13.82 -2.29 42.27
C LEU A 87 -14.74 -1.45 41.36
N LEU A 88 -14.38 -1.22 40.10
CA LEU A 88 -15.01 -0.14 39.32
C LEU A 88 -15.89 -0.58 38.12
N LYS A 89 -16.14 -1.88 37.92
CA LYS A 89 -16.94 -2.41 36.78
C LYS A 89 -16.54 -1.86 35.39
N TYR A 90 -15.35 -1.26 35.24
CA TYR A 90 -14.90 -0.68 33.98
C TYR A 90 -14.32 -1.75 33.06
N ARG A 91 -15.20 -2.32 32.22
CA ARG A 91 -14.87 -3.35 31.20
C ARG A 91 -13.78 -2.93 30.21
N LEU A 92 -13.51 -1.63 30.08
CA LEU A 92 -12.59 -1.07 29.08
C LEU A 92 -11.13 -1.05 29.53
N ILE A 93 -10.85 -1.13 30.85
CA ILE A 93 -9.47 -1.13 31.36
C ILE A 93 -8.75 -2.44 31.02
N ILE A 94 -9.53 -3.50 30.80
CA ILE A 94 -9.07 -4.80 30.25
C ILE A 94 -8.34 -4.60 28.91
N LEU A 95 -8.80 -3.65 28.07
CA LEU A 95 -8.20 -3.39 26.75
C LEU A 95 -6.74 -2.92 26.85
N PHE A 96 -6.33 -2.32 27.97
CA PHE A 96 -4.98 -1.80 28.17
C PHE A 96 -4.06 -2.75 28.95
N GLN A 97 -4.61 -3.81 29.57
CA GLN A 97 -3.81 -4.74 30.39
C GLN A 97 -2.66 -5.42 29.63
N PRO A 98 -2.85 -5.92 28.39
CA PRO A 98 -1.74 -6.47 27.61
C PRO A 98 -0.62 -5.48 27.26
N ILE A 99 -0.80 -4.16 27.41
CA ILE A 99 0.28 -3.19 27.15
C ILE A 99 1.46 -3.41 28.08
N LEU A 100 1.21 -3.72 29.35
CA LEU A 100 2.25 -3.92 30.35
C LEU A 100 3.27 -5.02 29.93
N PRO A 101 2.86 -6.26 29.61
CA PRO A 101 3.78 -7.28 29.15
C PRO A 101 4.36 -6.94 27.77
N ILE A 102 3.60 -6.30 26.87
CA ILE A 102 4.12 -5.89 25.54
C ILE A 102 5.32 -4.96 25.70
N VAL A 103 5.21 -3.93 26.56
CA VAL A 103 6.31 -2.98 26.80
C VAL A 103 7.52 -3.70 27.41
N TYR A 104 7.30 -4.58 28.39
CA TYR A 104 8.41 -5.32 29.00
C TYR A 104 9.06 -6.32 28.03
N LEU A 105 8.28 -7.02 27.20
CA LEU A 105 8.81 -7.87 26.12
C LEU A 105 9.63 -7.04 25.15
N ALA A 106 9.11 -5.90 24.70
CA ALA A 106 9.79 -4.99 23.80
C ALA A 106 11.07 -4.40 24.42
N LEU A 107 11.14 -4.20 25.74
CA LEU A 107 12.34 -3.66 26.39
C LEU A 107 13.40 -4.73 26.63
N PHE A 108 13.04 -5.90 27.15
CA PHE A 108 14.02 -6.86 27.68
C PHE A 108 14.36 -8.02 26.74
N GLU A 109 13.48 -8.42 25.82
CA GLU A 109 13.74 -9.59 24.96
C GLU A 109 14.65 -9.23 23.78
N GLN A 110 15.74 -9.99 23.60
CA GLN A 110 16.72 -9.76 22.53
C GLN A 110 16.15 -10.04 21.13
N ARG A 111 15.18 -10.96 21.02
CA ARG A 111 14.55 -11.35 19.74
C ARG A 111 13.94 -10.17 18.98
N PHE A 112 13.59 -9.09 19.68
CA PHE A 112 12.98 -7.90 19.09
C PHE A 112 13.97 -6.78 18.76
N GLN A 113 15.29 -7.00 18.80
CA GLN A 113 16.28 -5.93 18.64
C GLN A 113 16.15 -5.15 17.32
N ALA A 114 15.83 -5.81 16.21
CA ALA A 114 15.58 -5.15 14.93
C ALA A 114 14.37 -4.19 15.00
N ILE A 115 13.27 -4.65 15.61
CA ILE A 115 12.05 -3.87 15.82
C ILE A 115 12.34 -2.69 16.76
N LYS A 116 13.07 -2.91 17.87
CA LYS A 116 13.49 -1.84 18.79
C LYS A 116 14.26 -0.74 18.06
N LYS A 117 15.24 -1.13 17.23
CA LYS A 117 16.06 -0.20 16.46
C LYS A 117 15.20 0.63 15.49
N PHE A 118 14.24 -0.02 14.81
CA PHE A 118 13.29 0.67 13.94
C PHE A 118 12.45 1.72 14.69
N PHE A 119 11.83 1.35 15.82
CA PHE A 119 11.02 2.27 16.62
C PHE A 119 11.85 3.41 17.23
N GLN A 120 13.05 3.13 17.74
CA GLN A 120 13.93 4.15 18.30
C GLN A 120 14.36 5.18 17.25
N LYS A 121 14.71 4.73 16.04
CA LYS A 121 15.10 5.62 14.95
C LYS A 121 13.94 6.41 14.36
N SER A 122 12.71 5.90 14.47
CA SER A 122 11.52 6.49 13.86
C SER A 122 10.60 7.21 14.86
N ILE A 123 10.98 7.31 16.14
CA ILE A 123 10.09 7.81 17.19
C ILE A 123 9.56 9.23 16.91
N GLY A 124 10.38 10.13 16.37
CA GLY A 124 9.95 11.48 16.01
C GLY A 124 8.95 11.50 14.85
N VAL A 125 9.08 10.57 13.91
CA VAL A 125 8.15 10.43 12.78
C VAL A 125 6.80 9.91 13.25
N PHE A 126 6.77 8.91 14.12
CA PHE A 126 5.52 8.39 14.67
C PHE A 126 4.80 9.41 15.55
N ALA A 127 5.56 10.17 16.35
CA ALA A 127 4.99 11.29 17.09
C ALA A 127 4.37 12.33 16.14
N PHE A 128 5.07 12.69 15.07
CA PHE A 128 4.54 13.60 14.05
C PHE A 128 3.29 13.05 13.36
N PHE A 129 3.28 11.78 12.95
CA PHE A 129 2.09 11.16 12.35
C PHE A 129 0.88 11.23 13.26
N ASN A 130 1.02 10.78 14.51
CA ASN A 130 -0.10 10.75 15.44
C ASN A 130 -0.60 12.17 15.77
N LEU A 131 0.31 13.15 15.89
CA LEU A 131 -0.06 14.55 16.09
C LEU A 131 -0.80 15.11 14.88
N PHE A 132 -0.24 14.94 13.67
CA PHE A 132 -0.86 15.38 12.42
C PHE A 132 -2.25 14.76 12.24
N ASP A 133 -2.37 13.45 12.46
CA ASP A 133 -3.61 12.72 12.31
C ASP A 133 -4.66 13.15 13.33
N THR A 134 -4.25 13.39 14.58
CA THR A 134 -5.15 13.91 15.63
C THR A 134 -5.68 15.31 15.26
N LEU A 135 -4.81 16.19 14.75
CA LEU A 135 -5.23 17.52 14.27
C LEU A 135 -6.17 17.42 13.08
N PHE A 136 -5.85 16.56 12.11
CA PHE A 136 -6.68 16.34 10.93
C PHE A 136 -8.07 15.83 11.30
N ILE A 137 -8.15 14.79 12.13
CA ILE A 137 -9.41 14.25 12.65
C ILE A 137 -10.19 15.32 13.41
N GLY A 138 -9.52 16.08 14.29
CA GLY A 138 -10.14 17.15 15.06
C GLY A 138 -10.76 18.22 14.16
N LEU A 139 -10.04 18.65 13.12
CA LEU A 139 -10.55 19.59 12.11
C LEU A 139 -11.76 19.02 11.37
N CYS A 140 -11.73 17.75 10.97
CA CYS A 140 -12.87 17.13 10.30
C CYS A 140 -14.11 17.06 11.20
N PHE A 141 -13.96 16.76 12.49
CA PHE A 141 -15.07 16.79 13.45
C PHE A 141 -15.60 18.21 13.68
N LEU A 142 -14.73 19.21 13.77
CA LEU A 142 -15.15 20.61 13.88
C LEU A 142 -15.96 21.04 12.66
N ILE A 143 -15.52 20.65 11.46
CA ILE A 143 -16.24 20.89 10.21
C ILE A 143 -17.61 20.21 10.25
N LYS A 144 -17.65 18.93 10.64
CA LYS A 144 -18.88 18.13 10.71
C LYS A 144 -19.89 18.69 11.72
N ASN A 145 -19.45 19.27 12.83
CA ASN A 145 -20.35 19.78 13.87
C ASN A 145 -20.82 21.22 13.61
N ASN A 146 -20.16 21.95 12.71
CA ASN A 146 -20.46 23.36 12.42
C ASN A 146 -20.89 23.57 10.96
N VAL A 147 -21.68 22.65 10.40
CA VAL A 147 -22.12 22.69 8.98
C VAL A 147 -22.78 24.04 8.65
N ASN A 148 -23.69 24.53 9.49
CA ASN A 148 -24.39 25.81 9.27
C ASN A 148 -23.42 27.00 9.15
N TYR A 149 -22.32 26.99 9.91
CA TYR A 149 -21.30 28.05 9.82
C TYR A 149 -20.56 27.97 8.47
N ILE A 150 -20.24 26.76 8.02
CA ILE A 150 -19.56 26.52 6.74
C ILE A 150 -20.47 26.90 5.57
N GLU A 151 -21.76 26.55 5.63
CA GLU A 151 -22.75 26.95 4.64
C GLU A 151 -22.84 28.47 4.52
N ASN A 152 -22.87 29.19 5.64
CA ASN A 152 -22.88 30.66 5.65
C ASN A 152 -21.60 31.26 5.05
N VAL A 153 -20.42 30.69 5.36
CA VAL A 153 -19.17 31.14 4.76
C VAL A 153 -19.17 30.89 3.25
N LEU A 154 -19.60 29.72 2.81
CA LEU A 154 -19.71 29.37 1.39
C LEU A 154 -20.71 30.26 0.64
N SER A 155 -21.84 30.62 1.27
CA SER A 155 -22.80 31.55 0.66
C SER A 155 -22.22 32.95 0.48
N SER A 156 -21.45 33.45 1.45
CA SER A 156 -20.74 34.74 1.28
C SER A 156 -19.69 34.69 0.18
N PHE A 157 -18.96 33.57 0.04
CA PHE A 157 -18.05 33.38 -1.10
C PHE A 157 -18.79 33.29 -2.44
N PHE A 158 -19.98 32.69 -2.46
CA PHE A 158 -20.82 32.60 -3.64
C PHE A 158 -21.33 33.96 -4.09
N GLU A 159 -21.69 34.86 -3.16
CA GLU A 159 -22.08 36.24 -3.49
C GLU A 159 -20.97 36.99 -4.24
N ILE A 160 -19.72 36.88 -3.80
CA ILE A 160 -18.55 37.46 -4.49
C ILE A 160 -18.36 36.84 -5.88
N PHE A 161 -18.63 35.54 -6.03
CA PHE A 161 -18.53 34.84 -7.30
C PHE A 161 -19.65 35.20 -8.28
N ASN A 162 -20.83 35.55 -7.77
CA ASN A 162 -21.96 36.02 -8.57
C ASN A 162 -21.69 37.41 -9.17
N GLU A 163 -20.91 38.27 -8.49
CA GLU A 163 -20.43 39.53 -9.08
C GLU A 163 -19.56 39.30 -10.33
N LEU A 164 -18.97 38.10 -10.48
CA LEU A 164 -18.20 37.69 -11.66
C LEU A 164 -19.05 37.01 -12.75
N HIS A 165 -20.38 37.01 -12.63
CA HIS A 165 -21.33 36.38 -13.58
C HIS A 165 -21.10 34.88 -13.83
N LEU A 166 -20.50 34.15 -12.88
CA LEU A 166 -20.26 32.72 -13.00
C LEU A 166 -21.45 31.91 -12.48
N SER A 167 -21.80 30.81 -13.16
CA SER A 167 -22.92 29.97 -12.74
C SER A 167 -22.63 29.23 -11.43
N GLN A 168 -23.67 29.01 -10.61
CA GLN A 168 -23.58 28.26 -9.36
C GLN A 168 -22.92 26.88 -9.51
N LYS A 169 -23.24 26.17 -10.59
CA LYS A 169 -22.66 24.86 -10.88
C LYS A 169 -21.14 24.93 -11.08
N VAL A 170 -20.63 26.00 -11.71
CA VAL A 170 -19.19 26.21 -11.91
C VAL A 170 -18.52 26.51 -10.57
N PHE A 171 -19.14 27.32 -9.71
CA PHE A 171 -18.63 27.60 -8.37
C PHE A 171 -18.53 26.33 -7.52
N GLU A 172 -19.62 25.56 -7.40
CA GLU A 172 -19.64 24.30 -6.63
C GLU A 172 -18.58 23.31 -7.15
N THR A 173 -18.48 23.15 -8.47
CA THR A 173 -17.48 22.28 -9.08
C THR A 173 -16.06 22.74 -8.76
N THR A 174 -15.79 24.04 -8.80
CA THR A 174 -14.48 24.62 -8.51
C THR A 174 -14.11 24.42 -7.04
N VAL A 175 -15.03 24.64 -6.11
CA VAL A 175 -14.84 24.40 -4.68
C VAL A 175 -14.55 22.93 -4.41
N ILE A 176 -15.31 22.01 -5.02
CA ILE A 176 -15.09 20.56 -4.89
C ILE A 176 -13.69 20.17 -5.40
N ILE A 177 -13.27 20.70 -6.55
CA ILE A 177 -11.93 20.44 -7.11
C ILE A 177 -10.85 20.94 -6.15
N LEU A 178 -10.97 22.16 -5.63
CA LEU A 178 -10.00 22.74 -4.71
C LEU A 178 -9.88 21.94 -3.40
N ILE A 179 -11.01 21.57 -2.79
CA ILE A 179 -11.03 20.73 -1.58
C ILE A 179 -10.40 19.36 -1.87
N SER A 180 -10.69 18.77 -3.02
CA SER A 180 -10.12 17.48 -3.42
C SER A 180 -8.60 17.56 -3.61
N LEU A 181 -8.10 18.63 -4.25
CA LEU A 181 -6.66 18.87 -4.38
C LEU A 181 -6.00 19.05 -3.01
N LEU A 182 -6.64 19.80 -2.11
CA LEU A 182 -6.13 20.00 -0.75
C LEU A 182 -6.03 18.68 0.03
N LEU A 183 -7.09 17.89 0.02
CA LEU A 183 -7.19 16.63 0.77
C LEU A 183 -6.30 15.52 0.22
N PHE A 184 -6.21 15.37 -1.10
CA PHE A 184 -5.55 14.21 -1.71
C PHE A 184 -4.15 14.49 -2.23
N ILE A 185 -3.80 15.75 -2.48
CA ILE A 185 -2.48 16.14 -3.00
C ILE A 185 -1.69 16.88 -1.92
N PHE A 186 -2.15 18.06 -1.50
CA PHE A 186 -1.34 18.94 -0.66
C PHE A 186 -1.11 18.40 0.75
N LEU A 187 -2.16 17.96 1.45
CA LEU A 187 -2.03 17.42 2.82
C LEU A 187 -1.15 16.16 2.87
N PRO A 188 -1.35 15.14 2.00
CA PRO A 188 -0.47 13.97 1.97
C PRO A 188 0.97 14.30 1.59
N LEU A 189 1.20 15.22 0.63
CA LEU A 189 2.55 15.65 0.28
C LEU A 189 3.26 16.31 1.46
N LEU A 190 2.56 17.17 2.19
CA LEU A 190 3.09 17.84 3.37
C LEU A 190 3.43 16.82 4.47
N LYS A 191 2.49 15.93 4.80
CA LYS A 191 2.70 14.87 5.80
C LYS A 191 3.89 13.97 5.43
N GLY A 192 3.92 13.47 4.19
CA GLY A 192 4.98 12.58 3.71
C GLY A 192 6.36 13.26 3.70
N SER A 193 6.44 14.48 3.18
CA SER A 193 7.71 15.22 3.05
C SER A 193 8.31 15.62 4.40
N ILE A 194 7.47 16.13 5.31
CA ILE A 194 7.91 16.48 6.67
C ILE A 194 8.40 15.23 7.41
N SER A 195 7.74 14.08 7.23
CA SER A 195 8.14 12.83 7.88
C SER A 195 9.54 12.37 7.48
N VAL A 196 9.84 12.41 6.17
CA VAL A 196 11.19 12.10 5.66
C VAL A 196 12.22 13.11 6.19
N TRP A 197 11.86 14.39 6.26
CA TRP A 197 12.73 15.43 6.80
C TRP A 197 13.04 15.22 8.30
N ILE A 198 12.01 14.94 9.12
CA ILE A 198 12.16 14.62 10.55
C ILE A 198 13.08 13.42 10.72
N TYR A 199 12.87 12.35 9.95
CA TYR A 199 13.68 11.13 10.05
C TYR A 199 15.16 11.39 9.74
N LYS A 200 15.44 12.11 8.64
CA LYS A 200 16.80 12.45 8.25
C LYS A 200 17.49 13.31 9.31
N ARG A 201 16.78 14.30 9.85
CA ARG A 201 17.30 15.19 10.89
C ARG A 201 17.56 14.43 12.20
N GLN A 202 16.65 13.55 12.59
CA GLN A 202 16.77 12.76 13.82
C GLN A 202 17.93 11.76 13.76
N ASN A 203 18.23 11.21 12.58
CA ASN A 203 19.25 10.18 12.40
C ASN A 203 20.54 10.69 11.71
N GLU A 204 20.68 12.01 11.55
CA GLU A 204 21.84 12.67 10.92
C GLU A 204 22.20 12.09 9.53
N ILE A 205 21.19 11.76 8.73
CA ILE A 205 21.38 11.14 7.42
C ILE A 205 21.62 12.20 6.35
N SER A 206 22.86 12.29 5.88
CA SER A 206 23.24 13.05 4.68
C SER A 206 23.10 12.18 3.42
N VAL A 207 22.43 12.71 2.39
CA VAL A 207 22.34 12.03 1.08
C VAL A 207 23.64 12.27 0.30
N GLN A 208 24.25 11.20 -0.20
CA GLN A 208 25.48 11.28 -0.99
C GLN A 208 25.22 11.96 -2.34
N SER A 209 26.22 12.67 -2.86
CA SER A 209 26.15 13.28 -4.20
C SER A 209 25.88 12.19 -5.26
N GLY A 210 24.90 12.43 -6.14
CA GLY A 210 24.47 11.48 -7.18
C GLY A 210 23.33 10.54 -6.76
N LYS A 211 23.00 10.46 -5.48
CA LYS A 211 21.86 9.68 -4.97
C LYS A 211 20.64 10.54 -4.70
N VAL A 212 19.45 9.99 -4.91
CA VAL A 212 18.18 10.66 -4.62
C VAL A 212 17.27 9.75 -3.81
N LEU A 213 16.29 10.37 -3.13
CA LEU A 213 15.32 9.70 -2.26
C LEU A 213 13.90 9.79 -2.83
N TRP A 214 13.74 9.97 -4.16
CA TRP A 214 12.43 10.28 -4.74
C TRP A 214 11.41 9.19 -4.44
N ASN A 215 11.80 7.92 -4.58
CA ASN A 215 10.96 6.78 -4.19
C ASN A 215 10.54 6.83 -2.72
N SER A 216 11.44 7.20 -1.80
CA SER A 216 11.09 7.32 -0.37
C SER A 216 10.07 8.44 -0.11
N TYR A 217 10.19 9.58 -0.80
CA TYR A 217 9.21 10.65 -0.73
C TYR A 217 7.86 10.25 -1.35
N LEU A 218 7.88 9.53 -2.48
CA LEU A 218 6.67 9.03 -3.14
C LEU A 218 5.96 7.98 -2.30
N GLU A 219 6.68 7.02 -1.73
CA GLU A 219 6.13 6.01 -0.81
C GLU A 219 5.50 6.68 0.43
N ALA A 220 6.17 7.69 1.00
CA ALA A 220 5.64 8.45 2.12
C ALA A 220 4.38 9.24 1.75
N TYR A 221 4.33 9.80 0.53
CA TYR A 221 3.13 10.44 -0.02
C TYR A 221 1.98 9.43 -0.16
N PHE A 222 2.18 8.30 -0.85
CA PHE A 222 1.13 7.30 -1.05
C PHE A 222 0.61 6.73 0.27
N GLY A 223 1.50 6.42 1.22
CA GLY A 223 1.11 6.00 2.57
C GLY A 223 0.27 7.06 3.28
N SER A 224 0.63 8.33 3.13
CA SER A 224 -0.13 9.46 3.68
C SER A 224 -1.51 9.61 3.02
N THR A 225 -1.61 9.49 1.70
CA THR A 225 -2.88 9.59 0.97
C THR A 225 -3.83 8.47 1.37
N ILE A 226 -3.33 7.23 1.48
CA ILE A 226 -4.12 6.09 1.96
C ILE A 226 -4.60 6.36 3.39
N SER A 227 -3.73 6.89 4.27
CA SER A 227 -4.12 7.23 5.64
C SER A 227 -5.27 8.24 5.69
N VAL A 228 -5.21 9.31 4.89
CA VAL A 228 -6.27 10.32 4.78
C VAL A 228 -7.58 9.71 4.30
N LEU A 229 -7.53 8.83 3.28
CA LEU A 229 -8.70 8.11 2.79
C LEU A 229 -9.34 7.22 3.87
N MET A 230 -8.52 6.52 4.68
CA MET A 230 -9.02 5.72 5.80
C MET A 230 -9.68 6.58 6.87
N TYR A 231 -9.13 7.76 7.18
CA TYR A 231 -9.76 8.68 8.13
C TYR A 231 -11.09 9.22 7.60
N LEU A 232 -11.13 9.68 6.35
CA LEU A 232 -12.35 10.20 5.74
C LEU A 232 -13.45 9.13 5.70
N SER A 233 -13.12 7.89 5.34
CA SER A 233 -14.11 6.80 5.27
C SER A 233 -14.70 6.48 6.65
N LEU A 234 -13.88 6.45 7.70
CA LEU A 234 -14.35 6.24 9.07
C LEU A 234 -15.18 7.43 9.58
N LEU A 235 -14.78 8.66 9.30
CA LEU A 235 -15.47 9.87 9.74
C LEU A 235 -16.86 10.05 9.09
N LEU A 236 -17.03 9.57 7.86
CA LEU A 236 -18.34 9.53 7.21
C LEU A 236 -19.33 8.61 7.93
N GLN A 237 -18.85 7.55 8.58
CA GLN A 237 -19.70 6.57 9.26
C GLN A 237 -20.03 6.94 10.71
N VAL A 238 -19.22 7.78 11.35
CA VAL A 238 -19.34 8.01 12.79
C VAL A 238 -19.96 9.36 13.09
N ASN A 239 -21.11 9.38 13.77
CA ASN A 239 -21.81 10.61 14.13
C ASN A 239 -21.18 11.34 15.32
N ASP A 240 -20.83 10.61 16.38
CA ASP A 240 -20.31 11.21 17.62
C ASP A 240 -18.91 10.71 17.98
N LEU A 241 -18.16 11.58 18.64
CA LEU A 241 -16.81 11.33 19.17
C LEU A 241 -16.91 10.53 20.49
N SER A 242 -17.49 9.34 20.42
CA SER A 242 -17.55 8.40 21.53
C SER A 242 -16.17 7.79 21.81
N PHE A 243 -15.96 7.26 23.00
CA PHE A 243 -14.72 6.56 23.35
C PHE A 243 -14.44 5.38 22.41
N SER A 244 -15.48 4.66 21.95
CA SER A 244 -15.35 3.59 20.94
C SER A 244 -14.84 4.14 19.60
N THR A 245 -15.31 5.32 19.21
CA THR A 245 -14.89 6.02 17.98
C THR A 245 -13.40 6.35 18.03
N VAL A 246 -12.91 6.88 19.16
CA VAL A 246 -11.48 7.20 19.35
C VAL A 246 -10.63 5.94 19.17
N PHE A 247 -11.07 4.81 19.73
CA PHE A 247 -10.39 3.53 19.56
C PHE A 247 -10.36 3.05 18.11
N THR A 248 -11.46 3.18 17.37
CA THR A 248 -11.48 2.85 15.94
C THR A 248 -10.55 3.74 15.12
N LEU A 249 -10.35 5.00 15.52
CA LEU A 249 -9.44 5.94 14.86
C LEU A 249 -7.96 5.65 15.15
N PHE A 250 -7.63 4.95 16.23
CA PHE A 250 -6.25 4.49 16.45
C PHE A 250 -5.80 3.45 15.41
N LEU A 251 -6.73 2.82 14.69
CA LEU A 251 -6.45 1.79 13.69
C LEU A 251 -5.70 2.33 12.47
N PRO A 252 -6.23 3.32 11.75
CA PRO A 252 -5.47 4.00 10.72
C PRO A 252 -4.17 4.64 11.25
N MET A 253 -4.14 5.18 12.48
CA MET A 253 -2.90 5.72 13.07
C MET A 253 -1.80 4.65 13.20
N SER A 254 -2.18 3.45 13.64
CA SER A 254 -1.22 2.35 13.81
C SER A 254 -0.76 1.76 12.47
N ILE A 255 -1.64 1.73 11.46
CA ILE A 255 -1.30 1.24 10.12
C ILE A 255 -0.25 2.11 9.44
N ASN A 256 -0.15 3.40 9.77
CA ASN A 256 0.90 4.28 9.24
C ASN A 256 2.32 3.77 9.52
N ILE A 257 2.52 2.99 10.58
CA ILE A 257 3.81 2.37 10.89
C ILE A 257 4.21 1.35 9.81
N CYS A 258 3.24 0.60 9.27
CA CYS A 258 3.47 -0.35 8.19
C CYS A 258 3.91 0.37 6.91
N PHE A 259 3.25 1.47 6.55
CA PHE A 259 3.66 2.29 5.40
C PHE A 259 5.05 2.90 5.61
N TRP A 260 5.35 3.34 6.84
CA TRP A 260 6.66 3.90 7.18
C TRP A 260 7.80 2.89 7.12
N MET A 261 7.53 1.61 7.38
CA MET A 261 8.56 0.56 7.37
C MET A 261 9.27 0.49 6.01
N GLN A 262 8.53 0.60 4.92
CA GLN A 262 9.07 0.62 3.56
C GLN A 262 9.98 1.84 3.32
N VAL A 263 9.50 3.03 3.72
CA VAL A 263 10.25 4.30 3.61
C VAL A 263 11.55 4.25 4.43
N TYR A 264 11.46 3.73 5.67
CA TYR A 264 12.60 3.54 6.56
C TYR A 264 13.69 2.67 5.92
N GLU A 265 13.32 1.55 5.30
CA GLU A 265 14.30 0.68 4.65
C GLU A 265 15.00 1.39 3.49
N ASN A 266 14.23 2.10 2.65
CA ASN A 266 14.78 2.80 1.49
C ASN A 266 15.70 3.95 1.88
N ILE A 267 15.36 4.74 2.91
CA ILE A 267 16.23 5.82 3.39
C ILE A 267 17.52 5.23 3.99
N ASN A 268 17.44 4.14 4.76
CA ASN A 268 18.63 3.54 5.38
C ASN A 268 19.55 2.83 4.37
N ARG A 269 19.05 2.46 3.19
CA ARG A 269 19.89 1.97 2.07
C ARG A 269 20.70 3.10 1.40
N GLY A 270 20.44 4.36 1.77
CA GLY A 270 21.21 5.52 1.31
C GLY A 270 20.68 6.15 0.02
N GLY A 271 19.46 5.82 -0.40
CA GLY A 271 18.86 6.30 -1.65
C GLY A 271 19.32 5.54 -2.90
N GLU A 272 18.64 5.78 -4.01
CA GLU A 272 18.97 5.18 -5.31
C GLU A 272 19.81 6.12 -6.16
N ASP A 273 20.55 5.57 -7.12
CA ASP A 273 21.32 6.35 -8.07
C ASP A 273 20.36 7.11 -9.01
N LYS A 274 20.57 8.42 -9.16
CA LYS A 274 19.67 9.30 -9.91
C LYS A 274 19.38 8.81 -11.33
N GLU A 275 20.40 8.36 -12.05
CA GLU A 275 20.26 7.85 -13.42
C GLU A 275 19.43 6.56 -13.47
N SER A 276 19.64 5.66 -12.50
CA SER A 276 18.88 4.43 -12.38
C SER A 276 17.40 4.73 -12.11
N GLU A 277 17.12 5.68 -11.23
CA GLU A 277 15.76 6.05 -10.85
C GLU A 277 15.01 6.73 -12.00
N ILE A 278 15.65 7.65 -12.73
CA ILE A 278 15.10 8.23 -13.97
C ILE A 278 14.81 7.13 -15.00
N SER A 279 15.72 6.16 -15.17
CA SER A 279 15.50 5.04 -16.10
C SER A 279 14.32 4.15 -15.69
N LYS A 280 14.13 3.90 -14.39
CA LYS A 280 12.99 3.12 -13.89
C LYS A 280 11.67 3.86 -14.14
N TRP A 281 11.61 5.15 -13.81
CA TRP A 281 10.39 5.95 -13.98
C TRP A 281 10.03 6.17 -15.44
N THR A 282 11.02 6.35 -16.32
CA THR A 282 10.78 6.42 -17.77
C THR A 282 10.28 5.08 -18.31
N LEU A 283 10.78 3.95 -17.82
CA LEU A 283 10.26 2.63 -18.18
C LEU A 283 8.81 2.42 -17.70
N ILE A 284 8.49 2.82 -16.47
CA ILE A 284 7.12 2.76 -15.95
C ILE A 284 6.19 3.66 -16.78
N GLY A 285 6.61 4.90 -17.06
CA GLY A 285 5.84 5.85 -17.87
C GLY A 285 5.59 5.36 -19.29
N THR A 286 6.62 4.81 -19.96
CA THR A 286 6.46 4.22 -21.29
C THR A 286 5.56 2.98 -21.27
N ALA A 287 5.65 2.13 -20.24
CA ALA A 287 4.76 0.98 -20.10
C ALA A 287 3.30 1.41 -19.93
N LEU A 288 3.02 2.44 -19.12
CA LEU A 288 1.68 3.00 -18.94
C LEU A 288 1.15 3.63 -20.23
N PHE A 289 1.99 4.35 -20.97
CA PHE A 289 1.63 4.93 -22.26
C PHE A 289 1.28 3.86 -23.30
N ILE A 290 2.09 2.79 -23.39
CA ILE A 290 1.81 1.65 -24.27
C ILE A 290 0.51 0.97 -23.85
N LEU A 291 0.24 0.82 -22.55
CA LEU A 291 -1.00 0.24 -22.04
C LEU A 291 -2.22 1.07 -22.45
N PHE A 292 -2.13 2.40 -22.33
CA PHE A 292 -3.18 3.30 -22.79
C PHE A 292 -3.42 3.18 -24.30
N LEU A 293 -2.35 3.14 -25.10
CA LEU A 293 -2.46 2.95 -26.55
C LEU A 293 -3.09 1.60 -26.91
N LEU A 294 -2.71 0.52 -26.22
CA LEU A 294 -3.31 -0.80 -26.42
C LEU A 294 -4.79 -0.83 -26.04
N ASP A 295 -5.19 -0.07 -25.02
CA ASP A 295 -6.60 0.06 -24.64
C ASP A 295 -7.43 0.77 -25.71
N GLN A 296 -6.85 1.80 -26.37
CA GLN A 296 -7.54 2.62 -27.37
C GLN A 296 -7.56 2.00 -28.78
N ILE A 297 -6.51 1.28 -29.18
CA ILE A 297 -6.30 0.83 -30.57
C ILE A 297 -6.41 -0.71 -30.68
N GLU A 298 -7.02 -1.37 -29.67
CA GLU A 298 -7.28 -2.81 -29.43
C GLU A 298 -6.77 -3.85 -30.45
N SER A 299 -7.13 -3.71 -31.73
CA SER A 299 -6.87 -4.66 -32.82
C SER A 299 -5.69 -4.26 -33.71
N ASP A 300 -5.62 -2.99 -34.13
CA ASP A 300 -4.66 -2.53 -35.14
C ASP A 300 -3.23 -2.47 -34.61
N LEU A 301 -3.03 -2.11 -33.34
CA LEU A 301 -1.68 -2.07 -32.76
C LEU A 301 -1.06 -3.46 -32.66
N ILE A 302 -1.85 -4.46 -32.27
CA ILE A 302 -1.39 -5.85 -32.15
C ILE A 302 -1.06 -6.40 -33.55
N GLY A 303 -1.90 -6.09 -34.55
CA GLY A 303 -1.62 -6.37 -35.96
C GLY A 303 -0.31 -5.73 -36.42
N ILE A 304 -0.13 -4.42 -36.20
CA ILE A 304 1.08 -3.68 -36.58
C ILE A 304 2.34 -4.30 -35.93
N PHE A 305 2.32 -4.58 -34.62
CA PHE A 305 3.47 -5.20 -33.93
C PHE A 305 3.78 -6.62 -34.45
N MET A 306 2.77 -7.40 -34.83
CA MET A 306 2.94 -8.72 -35.44
C MET A 306 3.54 -8.65 -36.84
N TRP A 307 3.22 -7.62 -37.64
CA TRP A 307 3.76 -7.42 -38.98
C TRP A 307 5.23 -6.98 -38.96
N PHE A 308 5.63 -6.21 -37.95
CA PHE A 308 7.04 -5.84 -37.79
C PHE A 308 7.88 -6.92 -37.10
N LEU A 309 7.27 -7.95 -36.53
CA LEU A 309 7.94 -9.05 -35.83
C LEU A 309 9.06 -9.75 -36.64
N PRO A 310 8.89 -10.04 -37.95
CA PRO A 310 9.94 -10.63 -38.78
C PRO A 310 11.09 -9.67 -39.10
N ILE A 311 10.87 -8.36 -38.97
CA ILE A 311 11.86 -7.29 -39.17
C ILE A 311 12.60 -7.01 -37.85
N PHE A 312 11.87 -7.04 -36.73
CA PHE A 312 12.40 -6.82 -35.39
C PHE A 312 13.26 -7.99 -34.90
N ILE A 313 12.90 -9.24 -35.16
CA ILE A 313 13.71 -10.39 -34.72
C ILE A 313 15.16 -10.30 -35.27
N PRO A 314 15.40 -10.12 -36.59
CA PRO A 314 16.74 -9.91 -37.13
C PRO A 314 17.36 -8.58 -36.69
N SER A 315 16.60 -7.49 -36.61
CA SER A 315 17.13 -6.17 -36.22
C SER A 315 17.48 -6.07 -34.73
N PHE A 316 16.87 -6.85 -33.83
CA PHE A 316 17.31 -6.96 -32.44
C PHE A 316 18.49 -7.92 -32.29
N ILE A 317 18.55 -9.00 -33.08
CA ILE A 317 19.70 -9.93 -33.12
C ILE A 317 20.96 -9.23 -33.67
N GLY A 318 20.82 -8.44 -34.73
CA GLY A 318 21.89 -7.64 -35.34
C GLY A 318 22.13 -6.30 -34.65
N GLY A 319 21.07 -5.58 -34.30
CA GLY A 319 21.11 -4.22 -33.76
C GLY A 319 21.58 -4.13 -32.31
N ILE A 320 21.24 -5.10 -31.44
CA ILE A 320 21.86 -5.15 -30.11
C ILE A 320 23.36 -5.41 -30.24
N ASN A 321 23.81 -6.16 -31.26
CA ASN A 321 25.24 -6.35 -31.57
C ASN A 321 25.91 -5.11 -32.19
N LEU A 322 25.17 -4.24 -32.88
CA LEU A 322 25.68 -3.03 -33.54
C LEU A 322 25.54 -1.74 -32.72
N GLN A 323 24.59 -1.64 -31.80
CA GLN A 323 24.37 -0.45 -30.95
C GLN A 323 25.56 -0.12 -30.05
N GLN A 324 26.53 -1.04 -29.94
CA GLN A 324 27.76 -0.82 -29.19
C GLN A 324 28.87 -0.15 -30.01
N SER A 325 28.69 0.04 -31.33
CA SER A 325 29.75 0.53 -32.21
C SER A 325 29.67 2.02 -32.54
N ARG A 326 28.66 2.77 -32.06
CA ARG A 326 28.52 4.21 -32.38
C ARG A 326 28.90 5.16 -31.26
N GLU A 327 29.00 4.70 -30.02
CA GLU A 327 29.55 5.52 -28.94
C GLU A 327 30.97 5.08 -28.60
N LYS A 328 31.86 6.07 -28.57
CA LYS A 328 33.32 5.98 -28.46
C LYS A 328 33.80 5.53 -27.07
N TYR A 329 33.06 4.64 -26.40
CA TYR A 329 33.37 4.05 -25.10
C TYR A 329 33.44 2.53 -25.21
N SER A 330 34.59 2.06 -25.69
CA SER A 330 34.98 0.66 -25.77
C SER A 330 35.28 0.08 -24.38
N LYS A 331 34.27 -0.38 -23.62
CA LYS A 331 34.57 -1.25 -22.43
C LYS A 331 33.46 -2.11 -21.84
N PHE A 332 32.49 -2.59 -22.61
CA PHE A 332 31.53 -3.58 -22.09
C PHE A 332 31.43 -4.82 -22.99
N THR A 333 32.29 -5.81 -22.79
CA THR A 333 32.09 -7.14 -23.39
C THR A 333 30.84 -7.78 -22.81
N LYS A 334 29.84 -8.09 -23.65
CA LYS A 334 28.58 -8.70 -23.22
C LYS A 334 28.84 -10.04 -22.53
N THR A 335 28.49 -10.14 -21.26
CA THR A 335 28.57 -11.40 -20.53
C THR A 335 27.60 -12.43 -21.13
N LEU A 336 27.98 -13.71 -21.07
CA LEU A 336 27.11 -14.82 -21.50
C LEU A 336 25.75 -14.80 -20.77
N LYS A 337 25.72 -14.29 -19.54
CA LYS A 337 24.51 -14.07 -18.74
C LYS A 337 23.57 -13.05 -19.38
N LEU A 338 24.09 -11.93 -19.87
CA LEU A 338 23.30 -10.90 -20.57
C LEU A 338 22.74 -11.44 -21.89
N LYS A 339 23.53 -12.18 -22.68
CA LYS A 339 23.07 -12.80 -23.93
C LYS A 339 21.91 -13.78 -23.69
N LYS A 340 22.02 -14.63 -22.66
CA LYS A 340 20.95 -15.55 -22.26
C LYS A 340 19.69 -14.82 -21.79
N HIS A 341 19.84 -13.73 -21.03
CA HIS A 341 18.71 -12.95 -20.54
C HIS A 341 17.97 -12.22 -21.66
N LEU A 342 18.70 -11.59 -22.59
CA LEU A 342 18.10 -10.93 -23.76
C LEU A 342 17.33 -11.91 -24.64
N HIS A 343 17.91 -13.09 -24.91
CA HIS A 343 17.24 -14.12 -25.68
C HIS A 343 15.97 -14.66 -24.99
N TRP A 344 16.04 -14.84 -23.66
CA TRP A 344 14.88 -15.21 -22.85
C TRP A 344 13.76 -14.15 -22.94
N LEU A 345 14.12 -12.88 -22.78
CA LEU A 345 13.19 -11.76 -22.85
C LEU A 345 12.52 -11.68 -24.23
N GLN A 346 13.28 -11.85 -25.31
CA GLN A 346 12.77 -11.87 -26.69
C GLN A 346 11.71 -12.96 -26.91
N ILE A 347 11.99 -14.20 -26.50
CA ILE A 347 11.04 -15.32 -26.67
C ILE A 347 9.77 -15.08 -25.86
N VAL A 348 9.90 -14.56 -24.63
CA VAL A 348 8.74 -14.23 -23.79
C VAL A 348 7.92 -13.09 -24.39
N SER A 349 8.56 -12.02 -24.88
CA SER A 349 7.85 -10.91 -25.53
C SER A 349 7.11 -11.35 -26.79
N PHE A 350 7.76 -12.16 -27.64
CA PHE A 350 7.13 -12.74 -28.83
C PHE A 350 5.91 -13.57 -28.47
N ASN A 351 6.04 -14.49 -27.51
CA ASN A 351 4.93 -15.35 -27.09
C ASN A 351 3.81 -14.52 -26.45
N THR A 352 4.14 -13.43 -25.74
CA THR A 352 3.15 -12.53 -25.14
C THR A 352 2.30 -11.85 -26.21
N LEU A 353 2.94 -11.30 -27.26
CA LEU A 353 2.24 -10.71 -28.40
C LEU A 353 1.42 -11.74 -29.17
N PHE A 354 1.96 -12.94 -29.40
CA PHE A 354 1.24 -14.02 -30.06
C PHE A 354 -0.03 -14.41 -29.31
N ILE A 355 0.06 -14.58 -27.98
CA ILE A 355 -1.08 -14.96 -27.14
C ILE A 355 -2.10 -13.81 -27.08
N LEU A 356 -1.65 -12.56 -26.96
CA LEU A 356 -2.51 -11.38 -27.04
C LEU A 356 -3.29 -11.34 -28.36
N ASN A 357 -2.61 -11.60 -29.47
CA ASN A 357 -3.24 -11.62 -30.80
C ASN A 357 -4.23 -12.77 -30.96
N VAL A 358 -3.88 -13.97 -30.49
CA VAL A 358 -4.80 -15.12 -30.49
C VAL A 358 -6.05 -14.80 -29.67
N LEU A 359 -5.89 -14.28 -28.44
CA LEU A 359 -7.01 -13.89 -27.60
C LEU A 359 -7.86 -12.79 -28.25
N SER A 360 -7.23 -11.75 -28.80
CA SER A 360 -7.97 -10.70 -29.51
C SER A 360 -8.74 -11.28 -30.70
N SER A 361 -8.10 -12.06 -31.57
CA SER A 361 -8.75 -12.67 -32.74
C SER A 361 -9.89 -13.65 -32.39
N LEU A 362 -9.77 -14.42 -31.31
CA LEU A 362 -10.78 -15.40 -30.90
C LEU A 362 -12.03 -14.74 -30.32
N PHE A 363 -11.86 -13.59 -29.65
CA PHE A 363 -12.92 -12.95 -28.88
C PHE A 363 -13.44 -11.64 -29.50
N THR A 364 -12.85 -11.16 -30.59
CA THR A 364 -13.35 -10.01 -31.35
C THR A 364 -14.45 -10.43 -32.32
N LYS A 365 -15.64 -9.84 -32.17
CA LYS A 365 -16.75 -9.98 -33.11
C LYS A 365 -16.89 -8.69 -33.91
N LYS A 366 -17.05 -8.81 -35.22
CA LYS A 366 -17.38 -7.69 -36.11
C LYS A 366 -18.88 -7.49 -36.10
N ILE A 367 -19.36 -6.38 -35.54
CA ILE A 367 -20.78 -6.02 -35.51
C ILE A 367 -20.97 -4.77 -36.37
N ILE A 368 -21.97 -4.79 -37.24
CA ILE A 368 -22.32 -3.61 -38.04
C ILE A 368 -23.22 -2.72 -37.19
N LYS A 369 -22.74 -1.52 -36.85
CA LYS A 369 -23.51 -0.50 -36.12
C LYS A 369 -23.45 0.80 -36.93
N ASN A 370 -24.61 1.35 -37.28
CA ASN A 370 -24.73 2.59 -38.06
C ASN A 370 -23.89 2.61 -39.36
N ASN A 371 -23.94 1.55 -40.17
CA ASN A 371 -23.15 1.37 -41.40
C ASN A 371 -21.62 1.30 -41.23
N GLU A 372 -21.10 1.27 -40.00
CA GLU A 372 -19.68 1.06 -39.70
C GLU A 372 -19.46 -0.34 -39.11
N ILE A 373 -18.36 -0.98 -39.52
CA ILE A 373 -17.93 -2.26 -38.94
C ILE A 373 -17.21 -1.92 -37.64
N VAL A 374 -17.86 -2.16 -36.51
CA VAL A 374 -17.26 -2.00 -35.18
C VAL A 374 -16.72 -3.35 -34.74
N GLU A 375 -15.42 -3.41 -34.47
CA GLU A 375 -14.77 -4.56 -33.83
C GLU A 375 -15.01 -4.49 -32.32
N ILE A 376 -15.76 -5.44 -31.77
CA ILE A 376 -16.06 -5.49 -30.33
C ILE A 376 -15.38 -6.72 -29.73
N ASN A 377 -14.45 -6.49 -28.80
CA ASN A 377 -13.80 -7.54 -28.05
C ASN A 377 -14.71 -8.03 -26.91
N THR A 378 -15.40 -9.15 -27.16
CA THR A 378 -16.37 -9.73 -26.23
C THR A 378 -15.76 -10.17 -24.89
N LEU A 379 -14.47 -10.53 -24.88
CA LEU A 379 -13.74 -10.88 -23.65
C LEU A 379 -13.50 -9.64 -22.79
N LYS A 380 -13.01 -8.55 -23.41
CA LYS A 380 -12.76 -7.28 -22.72
C LYS A 380 -14.05 -6.71 -22.15
N ASP A 381 -15.13 -6.70 -22.93
CA ASP A 381 -16.44 -6.24 -22.48
C ASP A 381 -17.00 -7.08 -21.33
N ALA A 382 -16.88 -8.41 -21.40
CA ALA A 382 -17.33 -9.29 -20.32
C ALA A 382 -16.57 -9.01 -19.01
N ILE A 383 -15.24 -8.84 -19.09
CA ILE A 383 -14.40 -8.53 -17.93
C ILE A 383 -14.73 -7.13 -17.40
N ALA A 384 -14.85 -6.13 -18.28
CA ALA A 384 -15.20 -4.76 -17.90
C ALA A 384 -16.58 -4.71 -17.22
N ASN A 385 -17.57 -5.43 -17.75
CA ASN A 385 -18.90 -5.54 -17.16
C ASN A 385 -18.88 -6.25 -15.80
N ALA A 386 -18.09 -7.31 -15.64
CA ALA A 386 -17.90 -7.97 -14.35
C ALA A 386 -17.24 -7.04 -13.31
N ILE A 387 -16.25 -6.25 -13.73
CA ILE A 387 -15.62 -5.23 -12.88
C ILE A 387 -16.63 -4.15 -12.48
N ASN A 388 -17.43 -3.67 -13.43
CA ASN A 388 -18.49 -2.68 -13.17
C ASN A 388 -19.58 -3.25 -12.26
N TYR A 389 -19.91 -4.53 -12.38
CA TYR A 389 -20.84 -5.21 -11.46
C TYR A 389 -20.28 -5.30 -10.04
N MET A 390 -18.99 -5.64 -9.88
CA MET A 390 -18.36 -5.64 -8.55
C MET A 390 -18.27 -4.23 -7.96
N LEU A 391 -17.96 -3.23 -8.79
CA LEU A 391 -17.93 -1.82 -8.39
C LEU A 391 -19.33 -1.31 -8.05
N SER A 392 -20.38 -1.74 -8.75
CA SER A 392 -21.76 -1.33 -8.48
C SER A 392 -22.34 -1.98 -7.22
N MET A 393 -21.84 -3.16 -6.85
CA MET A 393 -22.13 -3.77 -5.54
C MET A 393 -21.59 -2.92 -4.38
N ILE A 394 -20.54 -2.14 -4.63
CA ILE A 394 -19.91 -1.24 -3.65
C ILE A 394 -20.50 0.18 -3.73
N ASN A 395 -20.91 0.64 -4.92
CA ASN A 395 -21.48 1.97 -5.16
C ASN A 395 -22.76 1.90 -6.02
N LYS A 396 -23.86 2.55 -5.58
CA LYS A 396 -25.10 2.68 -6.39
C LYS A 396 -24.94 3.48 -7.70
N SER A 397 -23.77 4.07 -7.96
CA SER A 397 -23.45 4.80 -9.18
C SER A 397 -22.57 3.99 -10.12
N THR A 398 -22.91 4.00 -11.42
CA THR A 398 -22.09 3.43 -12.50
C THR A 398 -20.68 4.01 -12.47
N SER A 399 -19.67 3.16 -12.27
CA SER A 399 -18.26 3.54 -12.44
C SER A 399 -17.99 4.02 -13.87
N PRO A 400 -17.00 4.91 -14.09
CA PRO A 400 -16.65 5.33 -15.44
C PRO A 400 -16.18 4.10 -16.24
N ASN A 401 -16.85 3.82 -17.36
CA ASN A 401 -16.52 2.70 -18.26
C ASN A 401 -15.03 2.66 -18.66
N PHE A 402 -14.38 3.83 -18.68
CA PHE A 402 -12.95 3.97 -18.94
C PHE A 402 -12.08 3.18 -17.96
N VAL A 403 -12.35 3.27 -16.65
CA VAL A 403 -11.53 2.61 -15.62
C VAL A 403 -11.67 1.09 -15.71
N SER A 404 -12.89 0.60 -15.92
CA SER A 404 -13.15 -0.83 -16.11
C SER A 404 -12.49 -1.37 -17.38
N ASN A 405 -12.46 -0.59 -18.46
CA ASN A 405 -11.86 -1.00 -19.73
C ASN A 405 -10.34 -1.11 -19.63
N ILE A 406 -9.67 -0.11 -19.02
CA ILE A 406 -8.23 -0.17 -18.77
C ILE A 406 -7.85 -1.35 -17.87
N LEU A 407 -8.63 -1.61 -16.82
CA LEU A 407 -8.40 -2.75 -15.93
C LEU A 407 -8.59 -4.07 -16.68
N ALA A 408 -9.63 -4.20 -17.50
CA ALA A 408 -9.85 -5.37 -18.34
C ALA A 408 -8.67 -5.61 -19.29
N THR A 409 -8.20 -4.57 -19.98
CA THR A 409 -7.01 -4.62 -20.85
C THR A 409 -5.77 -5.06 -20.07
N THR A 410 -5.57 -4.53 -18.86
CA THR A 410 -4.46 -4.90 -17.98
C THR A 410 -4.50 -6.38 -17.60
N ILE A 411 -5.69 -6.89 -17.21
CA ILE A 411 -5.90 -8.29 -16.85
C ILE A 411 -5.56 -9.21 -18.03
N ILE A 412 -6.02 -8.85 -19.24
CA ILE A 412 -5.74 -9.61 -20.47
C ILE A 412 -4.23 -9.65 -20.76
N ILE A 413 -3.52 -8.53 -20.60
CA ILE A 413 -2.06 -8.46 -20.80
C ILE A 413 -1.32 -9.33 -19.77
N VAL A 414 -1.68 -9.23 -18.49
CA VAL A 414 -1.04 -10.01 -17.41
C VAL A 414 -1.27 -11.51 -17.61
N PHE A 415 -2.49 -11.90 -18.00
CA PHE A 415 -2.80 -13.29 -18.33
C PHE A 415 -1.96 -13.77 -19.52
N SER A 416 -1.90 -12.98 -20.58
CA SER A 416 -1.14 -13.30 -21.79
C SER A 416 0.36 -13.45 -21.51
N TYR A 417 0.92 -12.54 -20.71
CA TYR A 417 2.32 -12.59 -20.30
C TYR A 417 2.62 -13.82 -19.43
N SER A 418 1.75 -14.15 -18.48
CA SER A 418 1.89 -15.32 -17.62
C SER A 418 1.86 -16.62 -18.42
N PHE A 419 0.93 -16.71 -19.38
CA PHE A 419 0.83 -17.85 -20.29
C PHE A 419 2.04 -17.93 -21.24
N ALA A 420 2.53 -16.78 -21.72
CA ALA A 420 3.73 -16.70 -22.55
C ALA A 420 4.98 -17.19 -21.84
N GLN A 421 5.19 -16.81 -20.58
CA GLN A 421 6.31 -17.32 -19.79
C GLN A 421 6.28 -18.85 -19.68
N TRP A 422 5.10 -19.42 -19.43
CA TRP A 422 4.92 -20.87 -19.34
C TRP A 422 5.20 -21.57 -20.68
N MET A 423 4.66 -21.04 -21.78
CA MET A 423 4.91 -21.52 -23.15
C MET A 423 6.39 -21.45 -23.52
N SER A 424 7.05 -20.32 -23.27
CA SER A 424 8.50 -20.12 -23.50
C SER A 424 9.34 -21.17 -22.79
N LYS A 425 9.05 -21.46 -21.50
CA LYS A 425 9.75 -22.51 -20.74
C LYS A 425 9.58 -23.88 -21.40
N LYS A 426 8.37 -24.22 -21.84
CA LYS A 426 8.08 -25.52 -22.48
C LYS A 426 8.74 -25.65 -23.85
N ILE A 427 8.66 -24.63 -24.70
CA ILE A 427 9.29 -24.61 -26.03
C ILE A 427 10.80 -24.78 -25.90
N ILE A 428 11.45 -23.96 -25.05
CA ILE A 428 12.90 -24.05 -24.85
C ILE A 428 13.30 -25.42 -24.28
N LYS A 429 12.52 -25.99 -23.35
CA LYS A 429 12.78 -27.35 -22.82
C LYS A 429 12.67 -28.41 -23.91
N ARG A 430 11.68 -28.32 -24.81
CA ARG A 430 11.51 -29.24 -25.95
C ARG A 430 12.62 -29.08 -26.99
N LEU A 431 12.94 -27.85 -27.38
CA LEU A 431 14.03 -27.55 -28.31
C LEU A 431 15.36 -28.05 -27.78
N LYS A 432 15.68 -27.81 -26.50
CA LYS A 432 16.89 -28.36 -25.87
C LYS A 432 16.94 -29.87 -25.96
N ARG A 433 15.85 -30.56 -25.63
CA ARG A 433 15.78 -32.03 -25.75
C ARG A 433 15.95 -32.53 -27.18
N TYR A 434 15.46 -31.77 -28.17
CA TYR A 434 15.50 -32.19 -29.56
C TYR A 434 16.85 -31.91 -30.24
N TYR A 435 17.42 -30.73 -29.98
CA TYR A 435 18.63 -30.24 -30.64
C TYR A 435 19.92 -30.61 -29.91
N LEU A 436 19.89 -30.82 -28.58
CA LEU A 436 21.06 -31.28 -27.81
C LEU A 436 21.13 -32.82 -27.71
N ASP A 437 20.27 -33.52 -28.46
CA ASP A 437 20.33 -34.97 -28.59
C ASP A 437 21.50 -35.32 -29.52
N SER A 438 22.56 -35.90 -28.95
CA SER A 438 23.78 -36.26 -29.67
C SER A 438 23.56 -37.30 -30.76
N SER A 439 22.44 -38.04 -30.73
CA SER A 439 22.08 -39.01 -31.76
C SER A 439 21.64 -38.38 -33.09
N LYS A 440 21.26 -37.09 -33.07
CA LYS A 440 20.69 -36.41 -34.25
C LYS A 440 21.70 -35.59 -35.07
N GLY A 441 22.95 -35.50 -34.61
CA GLY A 441 24.04 -34.88 -35.37
C GLY A 441 23.91 -33.37 -35.60
N TYR A 442 23.06 -32.66 -34.85
CA TYR A 442 22.89 -31.21 -35.01
C TYR A 442 24.06 -30.38 -34.46
N PHE A 443 24.82 -30.96 -33.53
CA PHE A 443 26.05 -30.38 -33.00
C PHE A 443 27.09 -31.49 -32.91
N ASN A 444 28.24 -31.27 -33.56
CA ASN A 444 29.43 -32.11 -33.44
C ASN A 444 30.22 -31.72 -32.19
#